data_AF-A0A8J8GFN3-F1
#
_entry.id   AF-A0A8J8GFN3-F1
#
_cell.length_a   1.000
_cell.length_b   1.000
_cell.length_c   1.000
_cell.angle_alpha   90.00
_cell.angle_beta   90.00
_cell.angle_gamma   90.00
#
_symmetry.space_group_name_H-M   'P 1'
#
loop_
_entity.id
_entity.type
_entity.pdbx_description
1 polymer ?
#
loop_
_entity_poly.entity_id
_entity_poly.type
_entity_poly.pdbx_seq_one_letter_code
_entity_poly.pdbx_strand_id
1 'polypeptide(L)'
;MAISINFVSIIINSQDTNATVSMGEVTQSGWNSHQKQNLGNGIYYGNTASPNNVINILDNDFIDMPVHDNDLVPTNQNQSL
;
A
#
# COMPACT_ATOMS: atom_id res chain seq x y z
N MET A 1 23.17 14.51 21.52
CA MET A 1 24.04 14.80 20.35
C MET A 1 23.49 13.99 19.20
N ALA A 2 22.88 14.62 18.20
CA ALA A 2 22.30 13.92 17.07
C ALA A 2 23.41 13.44 16.12
N ILE A 3 23.37 12.16 15.75
CA ILE A 3 24.30 11.56 14.78
C ILE A 3 23.67 11.72 13.40
N SER A 4 24.39 12.32 12.46
CA SER A 4 23.95 12.42 11.08
C SER A 4 24.15 11.08 10.38
N ILE A 5 23.07 10.53 9.85
CA ILE A 5 23.11 9.38 8.94
C ILE A 5 22.97 9.95 7.52
N ASN A 6 24.00 9.78 6.71
CA ASN A 6 24.04 10.27 5.34
C ASN A 6 23.80 9.11 4.37
N PHE A 7 22.78 9.23 3.52
CA PHE A 7 22.48 8.26 2.49
C PHE A 7 22.90 8.82 1.13
N VAL A 8 23.62 8.03 0.34
CA VAL A 8 23.98 8.40 -1.05
C VAL A 8 22.74 8.36 -1.94
N SER A 9 21.88 7.35 -1.79
CA SER A 9 20.58 7.26 -2.44
C SER A 9 19.62 6.35 -1.67
N ILE A 10 18.32 6.62 -1.82
CA ILE A 10 17.23 5.72 -1.42
C ILE A 10 16.52 5.35 -2.72
N ILE A 11 16.58 4.09 -3.11
CA ILE A 11 15.95 3.61 -4.35
C ILE A 11 14.81 2.69 -3.95
N ILE A 12 13.60 3.05 -4.34
CA ILE A 12 12.38 2.28 -4.09
C ILE A 12 11.88 1.82 -5.46
N ASN A 13 12.02 0.53 -5.75
CA ASN A 13 11.69 -0.02 -7.07
C ASN A 13 10.18 -0.32 -7.21
N SER A 14 9.48 -0.53 -6.10
CA SER A 14 8.02 -0.67 -6.07
C SER A 14 7.48 -0.33 -4.68
N GLN A 15 6.26 0.18 -4.65
CA GLN A 15 5.41 0.31 -3.48
C GLN A 15 3.99 -0.01 -3.93
N ASP A 16 3.25 -0.78 -3.13
CA ASP A 16 1.86 -1.12 -3.41
C ASP A 16 0.92 -0.43 -2.42
N THR A 17 -0.37 -0.77 -2.45
CA THR A 17 -1.40 -0.11 -1.63
C THR A 17 -1.04 -0.14 -0.14
N ASN A 18 -1.26 0.99 0.54
CA ASN A 18 -0.95 1.17 1.96
C ASN A 18 0.56 1.08 2.30
N ALA A 19 1.42 1.60 1.44
CA ALA A 19 2.88 1.64 1.66
C ALA A 19 3.42 3.06 1.96
N THR A 20 4.50 3.12 2.73
CA THR A 20 5.19 4.35 3.13
C THR A 20 6.71 4.17 3.08
N VAL A 21 7.44 5.25 2.79
CA VAL A 21 8.86 5.36 3.13
C VAL A 21 9.03 6.60 3.99
N SER A 22 9.47 6.38 5.23
CA SER A 22 9.58 7.43 6.24
C SER A 22 10.95 7.42 6.88
N MET A 23 11.48 8.61 7.18
CA MET A 23 12.78 8.82 7.83
C MET A 23 12.66 9.88 8.92
N GLY A 24 13.32 9.65 10.05
CA GLY A 24 13.17 10.48 11.24
C GLY A 24 11.97 10.04 12.10
N GLU A 25 11.49 10.94 12.93
CA GLU A 25 10.35 10.70 13.82
C GLU A 25 9.04 10.95 13.07
N VAL A 26 8.31 9.87 12.76
CA VAL A 26 7.08 9.95 11.95
C VAL A 26 5.96 9.18 12.64
N THR A 27 4.91 9.89 13.05
CA THR A 27 3.66 9.28 13.49
C THR A 27 2.80 8.98 12.28
N GLN A 28 2.44 7.71 12.09
CA GLN A 28 1.65 7.22 10.95
C GLN A 28 0.44 6.46 11.45
N SER A 29 -0.65 7.17 11.69
CA SER A 29 -1.90 6.65 12.24
C SER A 29 -3.05 6.84 11.25
N GLY A 30 -4.00 5.91 11.24
CA GLY A 30 -5.17 5.98 10.35
C GLY A 30 -4.90 5.45 8.95
N TRP A 31 -3.96 4.50 8.84
CA TRP A 31 -3.68 3.81 7.60
C TRP A 31 -4.76 2.75 7.37
N ASN A 32 -5.67 3.02 6.44
CA ASN A 32 -6.64 2.05 5.95
C ASN A 32 -6.46 1.83 4.45
N SER A 33 -6.69 0.59 4.03
CA SER A 33 -6.76 0.27 2.61
C SER A 33 -7.70 -0.89 2.43
N HIS A 34 -8.87 -0.56 1.91
CA HIS A 34 -9.87 -1.53 1.50
C HIS A 34 -9.84 -1.63 -0.01
N GLN A 35 -9.64 -2.83 -0.52
CA GLN A 35 -9.69 -3.08 -1.95
C GLN A 35 -10.28 -4.45 -2.22
N LYS A 36 -11.12 -4.52 -3.25
CA LYS A 36 -11.47 -5.76 -3.92
C LYS A 36 -10.79 -5.71 -5.28
N GLN A 37 -10.13 -6.80 -5.63
CA GLN A 37 -9.39 -6.90 -6.86
C GLN A 37 -9.74 -8.21 -7.55
N ASN A 38 -10.22 -8.08 -8.79
CA ASN A 38 -10.52 -9.17 -9.70
C ASN A 38 -9.48 -9.15 -10.82
N LEU A 39 -8.26 -9.57 -10.50
CA LEU A 39 -7.15 -9.50 -11.43
C LEU A 39 -7.07 -10.80 -12.23
N GLY A 40 -7.41 -10.72 -13.52
CA GLY A 40 -7.44 -11.89 -14.39
C GLY A 40 -6.07 -12.51 -14.59
N ASN A 41 -5.11 -11.70 -15.02
CA ASN A 41 -3.72 -12.11 -15.26
C ASN A 41 -2.79 -11.60 -14.17
N GLY A 42 -3.34 -11.13 -13.04
CA GLY A 42 -2.56 -10.55 -11.94
C GLY A 42 -1.88 -9.22 -12.33
N ILE A 43 -0.77 -8.93 -11.64
CA ILE A 43 0.10 -7.79 -11.88
C ILE A 43 1.45 -8.33 -12.36
N TYR A 44 1.97 -7.79 -13.46
CA TYR A 44 3.27 -8.15 -14.00
C TYR A 44 4.29 -7.03 -13.74
N TYR A 45 5.51 -7.41 -13.36
CA TYR A 45 6.61 -6.48 -13.14
C TYR A 45 7.81 -6.90 -14.00
N GLY A 46 8.42 -5.92 -14.69
CA GLY A 46 9.56 -6.18 -15.57
C GLY A 46 9.16 -6.74 -16.94
N ASN A 47 10.13 -7.34 -17.65
CA ASN A 47 9.91 -7.87 -18.99
C ASN A 47 9.06 -9.16 -18.93
N THR A 48 7.82 -9.08 -19.41
CA THR A 48 6.84 -10.16 -19.29
C THR A 48 6.08 -10.35 -20.60
N ALA A 49 5.98 -11.60 -21.05
CA ALA A 49 5.20 -11.98 -22.23
C ALA A 49 4.18 -13.05 -21.84
N SER A 50 2.90 -12.82 -22.15
CA SER A 50 1.80 -13.71 -21.77
C SER A 50 0.86 -13.97 -22.97
N PRO A 51 1.32 -14.69 -24.01
CA PRO A 51 0.52 -14.96 -25.20
C PRO A 51 -0.55 -16.05 -24.94
N ASN A 52 -1.64 -15.99 -25.70
CA ASN A 52 -2.73 -16.98 -25.72
C ASN A 52 -3.51 -17.17 -24.40
N ASN A 53 -3.68 -16.11 -23.61
CA ASN A 53 -4.52 -16.16 -22.41
C ASN A 53 -5.97 -15.76 -22.71
N VAL A 54 -6.92 -16.54 -22.20
CA VAL A 54 -8.33 -16.16 -22.12
C VAL A 54 -8.71 -16.15 -20.66
N ILE A 55 -9.19 -15.01 -20.18
CA ILE A 55 -9.57 -14.82 -18.78
C ILE A 55 -11.02 -14.39 -18.73
N ASN A 56 -11.82 -15.13 -17.99
CA ASN A 56 -13.18 -14.75 -17.66
C ASN A 56 -13.28 -14.67 -16.14
N ILE A 57 -13.51 -13.47 -15.60
CA ILE A 57 -13.78 -13.27 -14.18
C ILE A 57 -15.23 -12.87 -14.05
N LEU A 58 -16.00 -13.73 -13.40
CA LEU A 58 -17.39 -13.48 -13.08
C LEU A 58 -17.48 -13.27 -11.57
N ASP A 59 -17.89 -12.07 -11.21
CA ASP A 59 -18.07 -11.62 -9.84
C ASP A 59 -19.50 -11.09 -9.73
N ASN A 60 -20.44 -12.02 -9.62
CA ASN A 60 -21.87 -11.71 -9.63
C ASN A 60 -22.40 -11.72 -8.20
N ASP A 61 -22.11 -10.66 -7.46
CA ASP A 61 -22.66 -10.40 -6.14
C ASP A 61 -23.75 -9.30 -6.19
N PHE A 62 -24.63 -9.31 -5.17
CA PHE A 62 -25.71 -8.31 -5.04
C PHE A 62 -25.24 -7.06 -4.29
N ILE A 63 -24.28 -7.23 -3.38
CA ILE A 63 -23.58 -6.14 -2.69
C ILE A 63 -22.10 -6.50 -2.70
N ASP A 64 -21.30 -5.62 -3.30
CA ASP A 64 -19.86 -5.77 -3.39
C ASP A 64 -19.15 -4.93 -2.32
N MET A 65 -18.16 -5.56 -1.65
CA MET A 65 -17.24 -5.00 -0.65
C MET A 65 -17.84 -3.86 0.19
N PRO A 66 -18.86 -4.13 1.05
CA PRO A 66 -19.33 -3.12 1.97
C PRO A 66 -18.25 -2.86 3.01
N VAL A 67 -17.64 -1.67 2.93
CA VAL A 67 -16.65 -1.22 3.91
C VAL A 67 -17.39 -0.46 5.00
N HIS A 68 -17.21 -0.91 6.24
CA HIS A 68 -17.68 -0.21 7.43
C HIS A 68 -16.47 0.15 8.28
N ASP A 69 -16.01 1.38 8.13
CA ASP A 69 -14.91 1.94 8.91
C ASP A 69 -15.49 2.90 9.95
N ASN A 70 -15.45 2.46 11.21
CA ASN A 70 -16.03 3.18 12.33
C ASN A 70 -14.98 3.42 13.42
N ASP A 71 -13.75 3.69 12.99
CA ASP A 71 -12.63 3.90 13.89
C ASP A 71 -12.50 5.38 14.33
N LEU A 72 -11.98 5.53 15.55
CA LEU A 72 -11.43 6.78 16.04
C LEU A 72 -9.92 6.57 15.96
N VAL A 73 -9.23 7.41 15.21
CA VAL A 73 -7.77 7.33 15.03
C VAL A 73 -7.08 8.36 15.94
N PRO A 74 -6.84 8.06 17.23
CA PRO A 74 -6.07 8.94 18.08
C PRO A 74 -4.61 8.93 17.64
N THR A 75 -4.06 10.11 17.46
CA THR A 75 -2.65 10.30 17.12
C THR A 75 -2.02 11.10 18.25
N ASN A 76 -1.09 10.51 19.00
CA ASN A 76 -0.29 11.25 19.98
C ASN A 76 1.14 11.32 19.46
N GLN A 77 1.55 12.51 19.02
CA GLN A 77 2.92 12.78 18.61
C GLN A 77 3.66 13.44 19.78
N ASN A 78 4.11 12.63 20.74
CA ASN A 78 5.02 13.09 21.79
C ASN A 78 6.45 13.01 21.26
N GLN A 79 6.88 14.07 20.59
CA GLN A 79 8.26 14.19 20.10
C GLN A 79 9.04 15.10 21.02
N SER A 80 10.17 14.61 21.54
CA SER A 80 11.16 15.41 22.26
C SER A 80 12.52 15.20 21.59
N LEU A 81 13.17 16.31 21.26
CA LEU A 81 14.53 16.37 20.71
C LEU A 81 15.57 15.66 21.59
#